data_AF-A0A5C4J8K1-F1
#
_entry.id   AF-A0A5C4J8K1-F1
#
_cell.length_a   1.000
_cell.length_b   1.000
_cell.length_c   1.000
_cell.angle_alpha   90.00
_cell.angle_beta   90.00
_cell.angle_gamma   90.00
#
_symmetry.space_group_name_H-M   'P 1'
#
loop_
_entity.id
_entity.type
_entity.pdbx_description
1 polymer ?
#
loop_
_entity_poly.entity_id
_entity_poly.type
_entity_poly.pdbx_seq_one_letter_code
_entity_poly.pdbx_strand_id
1 'polypeptide(L)'
;MATPGFLAPFQWLSVFESEGGGHLGVIFSVAFLRGLDPTEVVRRFSRGRESGQESDFGGLSEKAHEFVDRTAGGSGGGYVGVFPAGEWCVAIEPYGWWATDHQMVTELSRGCEVLAVTRHDYAAEHSFEYAIDGTVVTGYRLRHPYDRYGSDPDRLNGFMRELGMGLDKPEDDAAWDAAWEENYDTAVPRGFALAAKVTGVHFTPDMLDRPMLVGPIVIR
;
A
#
# COMPACT_ATOMS: atom_id res chain seq x y z
N MET A 1 11.01 12.48 18.31
CA MET A 1 11.58 13.42 17.32
C MET A 1 10.42 14.16 16.63
N ALA A 2 10.61 15.40 16.19
CA ALA A 2 9.58 16.07 15.39
C ALA A 2 9.51 15.41 14.01
N THR A 3 8.32 14.99 13.59
CA THR A 3 8.08 14.44 12.26
C THR A 3 8.50 15.47 11.19
N PRO A 4 9.30 15.10 10.18
CA PRO A 4 9.62 15.99 9.07
C PRO A 4 8.36 16.52 8.39
N GLY A 5 8.32 17.82 8.07
CA GLY A 5 7.11 18.47 7.55
C GLY A 5 6.53 17.82 6.28
N PHE A 6 7.36 17.15 5.48
CA PHE A 6 6.92 16.42 4.28
C PHE A 6 6.18 15.10 4.57
N LEU A 7 6.29 14.56 5.79
CA LEU A 7 5.54 13.36 6.21
C LEU A 7 4.22 13.70 6.90
N ALA A 8 4.00 14.97 7.28
CA ALA A 8 2.79 15.42 7.97
C ALA A 8 1.49 14.99 7.25
N PRO A 9 1.39 15.06 5.90
CA PRO A 9 0.17 14.62 5.19
C PRO A 9 -0.15 13.13 5.32
N PHE A 10 0.82 12.29 5.74
CA PHE A 10 0.71 10.83 5.77
C PHE A 10 0.70 10.25 7.18
N GLN A 11 0.76 11.09 8.23
CA GLN A 11 0.76 10.64 9.62
C GLN A 11 -0.52 9.90 10.02
N TRP A 12 -1.65 10.25 9.40
CA TRP A 12 -2.94 9.60 9.64
C TRP A 12 -2.96 8.09 9.30
N LEU A 13 -1.97 7.62 8.53
CA LEU A 13 -1.82 6.22 8.14
C LEU A 13 -1.05 5.38 9.17
N SER A 14 -0.46 6.02 10.18
CA SER A 14 0.41 5.40 11.18
C SER A 14 -0.16 5.47 12.60
N VAL A 15 -1.48 5.65 12.73
CA VAL A 15 -2.17 5.66 14.04
C VAL A 15 -2.01 4.31 14.72
N PHE A 16 -1.65 4.30 16.01
CA PHE A 16 -1.38 3.06 16.74
C PHE A 16 -2.65 2.24 16.97
N GLU A 17 -2.48 0.92 17.13
CA GLU A 17 -3.58 0.01 17.48
C GLU A 17 -4.28 0.43 18.78
N SER A 18 -3.51 0.91 19.78
CA SER A 18 -4.05 1.40 21.05
C SER A 18 -4.98 2.60 20.91
N GLU A 19 -4.92 3.30 19.77
CA GLU A 19 -5.78 4.43 19.41
C GLU A 19 -6.84 4.02 18.36
N GLY A 20 -6.99 2.72 18.11
CA GLY A 20 -7.94 2.14 17.16
C GLY A 20 -7.40 1.99 15.73
N GLY A 21 -6.13 2.33 15.47
CA GLY A 21 -5.51 2.19 14.15
C GLY A 21 -5.96 3.21 13.09
N GLY A 22 -6.84 4.15 13.44
CA GLY A 22 -7.44 5.10 12.51
C GLY A 22 -8.45 4.45 11.55
N HIS A 23 -8.84 5.17 10.49
CA HIS A 23 -9.91 4.73 9.58
C HIS A 23 -9.61 3.45 8.80
N LEU A 24 -8.33 3.15 8.55
CA LEU A 24 -7.90 1.96 7.80
C LEU A 24 -7.46 0.81 8.73
N GLY A 25 -7.47 1.02 10.05
CA GLY A 25 -6.94 0.08 11.02
C GLY A 25 -5.41 -0.13 10.88
N VAL A 26 -4.94 -1.26 11.40
CA VAL A 26 -3.51 -1.59 11.48
C VAL A 26 -3.03 -2.62 10.45
N ILE A 27 -3.93 -3.04 9.56
CA ILE A 27 -3.62 -3.91 8.42
C ILE A 27 -4.40 -3.40 7.21
N PHE A 28 -3.71 -2.90 6.20
CA PHE A 28 -4.32 -2.47 4.95
C PHE A 28 -3.27 -2.37 3.85
N SER A 29 -3.73 -2.45 2.60
CA SER A 29 -2.93 -2.12 1.43
C SER A 29 -3.60 -1.02 0.61
N VAL A 30 -2.79 -0.19 -0.04
CA VAL A 30 -3.23 0.79 -1.02
C VAL A 30 -2.40 0.64 -2.27
N ALA A 31 -3.05 0.42 -3.41
CA ALA A 31 -2.42 0.37 -4.71
C ALA A 31 -2.83 1.56 -5.59
N PHE A 32 -1.90 2.00 -6.42
CA PHE A 32 -2.05 3.03 -7.43
C PHE A 32 -1.82 2.36 -8.78
N LEU A 33 -2.81 2.41 -9.67
CA LEU A 33 -2.73 1.83 -11.01
C LEU A 33 -2.88 2.90 -12.08
N ARG A 34 -1.88 3.07 -12.93
CA ARG A 34 -1.84 4.17 -13.91
C ARG A 34 -2.65 3.88 -15.16
N GLY A 35 -3.42 4.85 -15.63
CA GLY A 35 -4.08 4.81 -16.94
C GLY A 35 -5.23 3.81 -17.07
N LEU A 36 -5.71 3.25 -15.95
CA LEU A 36 -6.88 2.36 -15.91
C LEU A 36 -8.07 3.09 -15.32
N ASP A 37 -9.28 2.72 -15.76
CA ASP A 37 -10.51 3.11 -15.08
C ASP A 37 -10.81 2.17 -13.89
N PRO A 38 -11.66 2.60 -12.93
CA PRO A 38 -11.96 1.80 -11.73
C PRO A 38 -12.54 0.42 -12.02
N THR A 39 -13.34 0.28 -13.08
CA THR A 39 -13.95 -1.01 -13.46
C THR A 39 -12.90 -2.00 -13.91
N GLU A 40 -11.94 -1.57 -14.73
CA GLU A 40 -10.83 -2.42 -15.16
C GLU A 40 -9.94 -2.83 -13.99
N VAL A 41 -9.69 -1.93 -13.04
CA VAL A 41 -8.94 -2.27 -11.82
C VAL A 41 -9.65 -3.35 -11.01
N VAL A 42 -10.95 -3.18 -10.72
CA VAL A 42 -11.73 -4.21 -10.01
C VAL A 42 -11.73 -5.52 -10.78
N ARG A 43 -11.86 -5.46 -12.12
CA ARG A 43 -11.79 -6.64 -12.98
C ARG A 43 -10.46 -7.37 -12.86
N ARG A 44 -9.34 -6.67 -12.67
CA ARG A 44 -8.03 -7.32 -12.46
C ARG A 44 -7.95 -8.03 -11.11
N PHE A 45 -8.38 -7.39 -10.02
CA PHE A 45 -8.45 -8.01 -8.70
C PHE A 45 -9.40 -9.22 -8.65
N SER A 46 -10.52 -9.13 -9.36
CA SER A 46 -11.53 -10.20 -9.43
C SER A 46 -11.20 -11.28 -10.46
N ARG A 47 -10.10 -11.13 -11.21
CA ARG A 47 -9.70 -11.98 -12.34
C ARG A 47 -10.78 -12.13 -13.41
N GLY A 48 -11.42 -11.02 -13.77
CA GLY A 48 -12.43 -10.98 -14.81
C GLY A 48 -13.83 -11.37 -14.37
N ARG A 49 -14.02 -11.75 -13.09
CA ARG A 49 -15.31 -12.28 -12.60
C ARG A 49 -16.32 -11.19 -12.29
N GLU A 50 -15.85 -10.04 -11.84
CA GLU A 50 -16.68 -8.93 -11.37
C GLU A 50 -16.15 -7.59 -11.88
N SER A 51 -17.06 -6.67 -12.21
CA SER A 51 -16.76 -5.28 -12.59
C SER A 51 -16.87 -4.29 -11.42
N GLY A 52 -17.28 -4.79 -10.25
CA GLY A 52 -17.52 -4.00 -9.04
C GLY A 52 -18.94 -3.45 -8.95
N GLN A 53 -19.30 -3.07 -7.73
CA GLN A 53 -20.55 -2.42 -7.38
C GLN A 53 -20.25 -1.06 -6.76
N GLU A 54 -20.99 -0.02 -7.14
CA GLU A 54 -20.88 1.29 -6.49
C GLU A 54 -21.19 1.19 -4.99
N SER A 55 -20.32 1.79 -4.19
CA SER A 55 -20.42 1.87 -2.74
C SER A 55 -19.56 3.02 -2.21
N ASP A 56 -19.47 3.13 -0.89
CA ASP A 56 -18.56 4.01 -0.18
C ASP A 56 -17.54 3.20 0.64
N PHE A 57 -16.68 3.89 1.38
CA PHE A 57 -15.68 3.23 2.22
C PHE A 57 -16.31 2.43 3.39
N GLY A 58 -17.48 2.84 3.86
CA GLY A 58 -18.23 2.10 4.89
C GLY A 58 -18.69 0.74 4.38
N GLY A 59 -19.28 0.70 3.18
CA GLY A 59 -19.70 -0.54 2.52
C GLY A 59 -18.53 -1.45 2.14
N LEU A 60 -17.38 -0.89 1.75
CA LEU A 60 -16.15 -1.66 1.59
C LEU A 60 -15.72 -2.30 2.92
N SER A 61 -15.69 -1.50 3.99
CA SER A 61 -15.24 -1.94 5.31
C SER A 61 -16.13 -3.05 5.88
N GLU A 62 -17.45 -2.95 5.70
CA GLU A 62 -18.42 -3.98 6.09
C GLU A 62 -18.15 -5.29 5.34
N LYS A 63 -18.02 -5.25 4.01
CA LYS A 63 -17.72 -6.46 3.21
C LYS A 63 -16.39 -7.11 3.60
N ALA A 64 -15.36 -6.30 3.85
CA ALA A 64 -14.06 -6.78 4.26
C ALA A 64 -14.13 -7.42 5.66
N HIS A 65 -14.85 -6.80 6.60
CA HIS A 65 -15.08 -7.32 7.94
C HIS A 65 -15.82 -8.67 7.91
N GLU A 66 -16.93 -8.78 7.17
CA GLU A 66 -17.66 -10.03 6.99
C GLU A 66 -16.79 -11.15 6.37
N PHE A 67 -15.91 -10.78 5.44
CA PHE A 67 -14.97 -11.72 4.84
C PHE A 67 -13.92 -12.21 5.84
N VAL A 68 -13.35 -11.31 6.64
CA VAL A 68 -12.42 -11.64 7.73
C VAL A 68 -13.07 -12.57 8.73
N ASP A 69 -14.28 -12.26 9.19
CA ASP A 69 -15.02 -13.10 10.14
C ASP A 69 -15.24 -14.52 9.61
N ARG A 70 -15.62 -14.65 8.33
CA ARG A 70 -15.84 -15.95 7.70
C ARG A 70 -14.55 -16.75 7.50
N THR A 71 -13.42 -16.08 7.30
CA THR A 71 -12.13 -16.71 6.99
C THR A 71 -11.17 -16.75 8.18
N ALA A 72 -11.62 -16.29 9.35
CA ALA A 72 -10.80 -16.06 10.53
C ALA A 72 -9.54 -15.21 10.23
N GLY A 73 -9.64 -14.28 9.26
CA GLY A 73 -8.56 -13.41 8.82
C GLY A 73 -7.44 -14.07 8.00
N GLY A 74 -7.44 -15.40 7.84
CA GLY A 74 -6.35 -16.14 7.19
C GLY A 74 -6.20 -15.90 5.68
N SER A 75 -7.11 -15.12 5.07
CA SER A 75 -7.10 -14.80 3.64
C SER A 75 -7.09 -13.28 3.36
N GLY A 76 -6.84 -12.46 4.38
CA GLY A 76 -6.94 -11.01 4.31
C GLY A 76 -8.40 -10.52 4.26
N GLY A 77 -8.62 -9.28 3.81
CA GLY A 77 -9.96 -8.67 3.74
C GLY A 77 -10.79 -9.06 2.53
N GLY A 78 -10.18 -9.65 1.50
CA GLY A 78 -10.90 -10.25 0.35
C GLY A 78 -11.67 -9.28 -0.56
N TYR A 79 -11.62 -7.98 -0.30
CA TYR A 79 -12.30 -6.95 -1.08
C TYR A 79 -11.41 -5.73 -1.28
N VAL A 80 -11.65 -5.03 -2.39
CA VAL A 80 -10.99 -3.76 -2.72
C VAL A 80 -12.03 -2.71 -3.09
N GLY A 81 -11.82 -1.48 -2.66
CA GLY A 81 -12.56 -0.31 -3.12
C GLY A 81 -11.70 0.55 -4.03
N VAL A 82 -12.22 0.91 -5.19
CA VAL A 82 -11.45 1.60 -6.24
C VAL A 82 -12.11 2.89 -6.67
N PHE A 83 -11.32 3.96 -6.81
CA PHE A 83 -11.78 5.24 -7.34
C PHE A 83 -10.67 5.96 -8.13
N PRO A 84 -11.01 6.88 -9.05
CA PRO A 84 -10.02 7.60 -9.84
C PRO A 84 -9.36 8.74 -9.05
N ALA A 85 -8.08 9.00 -9.33
CA ALA A 85 -7.26 10.06 -8.76
C ALA A 85 -6.21 10.55 -9.79
N GLY A 86 -6.60 11.50 -10.64
CA GLY A 86 -5.74 12.01 -11.70
C GLY A 86 -5.50 10.98 -12.80
N GLU A 87 -4.24 10.74 -13.17
CA GLU A 87 -3.85 9.69 -14.14
C GLU A 87 -3.87 8.27 -13.54
N TRP A 88 -4.17 8.14 -12.25
CA TRP A 88 -4.14 6.88 -11.51
C TRP A 88 -5.53 6.52 -10.99
N CYS A 89 -5.76 5.23 -10.77
CA CYS A 89 -6.78 4.76 -9.85
C CYS A 89 -6.14 4.37 -8.53
N VAL A 90 -6.82 4.67 -7.43
CA VAL A 90 -6.47 4.22 -6.08
C VAL A 90 -7.36 3.04 -5.73
N ALA A 91 -6.75 1.98 -5.23
CA ALA A 91 -7.41 0.75 -4.80
C ALA A 91 -7.05 0.49 -3.32
N ILE A 92 -8.05 0.43 -2.44
CA ILE A 92 -7.89 0.24 -1.00
C ILE A 92 -8.33 -1.17 -0.62
N GLU A 93 -7.46 -1.91 0.05
CA GLU A 93 -7.71 -3.24 0.59
C GLU A 93 -7.63 -3.19 2.13
N PRO A 94 -8.76 -3.10 2.85
CA PRO A 94 -8.78 -3.22 4.31
C PRO A 94 -8.41 -4.65 4.73
N TYR A 95 -7.79 -4.81 5.90
CA TYR A 95 -7.41 -6.11 6.48
C TYR A 95 -6.55 -7.00 5.57
N GLY A 96 -5.85 -6.44 4.59
CA GLY A 96 -5.19 -7.23 3.56
C GLY A 96 -3.82 -6.72 3.15
N TRP A 97 -3.10 -7.59 2.46
CA TRP A 97 -1.72 -7.45 2.00
C TRP A 97 -1.53 -7.88 0.55
N TRP A 98 -2.61 -8.26 -0.15
CA TRP A 98 -2.54 -8.82 -1.49
C TRP A 98 -2.08 -7.80 -2.52
N ALA A 99 -2.35 -6.51 -2.33
CA ALA A 99 -1.90 -5.49 -3.28
C ALA A 99 -0.36 -5.39 -3.38
N THR A 100 0.38 -5.84 -2.36
CA THR A 100 1.85 -5.96 -2.37
C THR A 100 2.35 -7.41 -2.47
N ASP A 101 1.46 -8.39 -2.69
CA ASP A 101 1.91 -9.74 -3.00
C ASP A 101 2.61 -9.75 -4.36
N HIS A 102 3.78 -10.40 -4.43
CA HIS A 102 4.64 -10.37 -5.61
C HIS A 102 3.94 -10.91 -6.87
N GLN A 103 3.11 -11.96 -6.73
CA GLN A 103 2.38 -12.52 -7.87
C GLN A 103 1.23 -11.59 -8.26
N MET A 104 0.48 -11.09 -7.27
CA MET A 104 -0.63 -10.17 -7.51
C MET A 104 -0.16 -8.88 -8.18
N VAL A 105 0.87 -8.20 -7.67
CA VAL A 105 1.36 -6.93 -8.24
C VAL A 105 1.90 -7.10 -9.65
N THR A 106 2.52 -8.25 -9.93
CA THR A 106 2.95 -8.66 -11.28
C THR A 106 1.74 -8.85 -12.21
N GLU A 107 0.66 -9.48 -11.74
CA GLU A 107 -0.55 -9.62 -12.55
C GLU A 107 -1.27 -8.29 -12.78
N LEU A 108 -1.42 -7.49 -11.72
CA LEU A 108 -2.08 -6.18 -11.75
C LEU A 108 -1.36 -5.20 -12.69
N SER A 109 -0.03 -5.27 -12.79
CA SER A 109 0.76 -4.33 -13.58
C SER A 109 0.83 -4.62 -15.07
N ARG A 110 0.26 -5.72 -15.57
CA ARG A 110 0.31 -6.03 -17.02
C ARG A 110 -0.31 -4.91 -17.86
N GLY A 111 0.45 -4.38 -18.82
CA GLY A 111 0.05 -3.26 -19.67
C GLY A 111 -0.12 -1.91 -18.95
N CYS A 112 0.35 -1.77 -17.70
CA CYS A 112 0.31 -0.50 -16.98
C CYS A 112 1.45 -0.38 -15.95
N GLU A 113 1.38 0.67 -15.13
CA GLU A 113 2.27 0.92 -14.01
C GLU A 113 1.48 0.74 -12.71
N VAL A 114 2.06 0.05 -11.73
CA VAL A 114 1.44 -0.19 -10.42
C VAL A 114 2.43 0.09 -9.31
N LEU A 115 1.97 0.78 -8.29
CA LEU A 115 2.68 0.97 -7.03
C LEU A 115 1.75 0.58 -5.90
N ALA A 116 2.21 -0.18 -4.92
CA ALA A 116 1.42 -0.55 -3.76
C ALA A 116 2.21 -0.38 -2.46
N VAL A 117 1.50 0.00 -1.39
CA VAL A 117 2.03 0.15 -0.04
C VAL A 117 1.12 -0.60 0.93
N THR A 118 1.71 -1.39 1.81
CA THR A 118 0.99 -2.20 2.81
C THR A 118 1.49 -1.89 4.19
N ARG A 119 0.57 -1.58 5.10
CA ARG A 119 0.79 -1.64 6.54
C ARG A 119 0.23 -2.96 7.06
N HIS A 120 1.00 -3.63 7.93
CA HIS A 120 0.59 -4.87 8.56
C HIS A 120 1.33 -5.03 9.89
N ASP A 121 0.66 -4.69 11.00
CA ASP A 121 1.34 -4.59 12.31
C ASP A 121 1.62 -5.95 12.98
N TYR A 122 0.92 -7.03 12.59
CA TYR A 122 1.15 -8.39 13.12
C TYR A 122 1.97 -9.31 12.23
N ALA A 123 2.32 -8.87 11.02
CA ALA A 123 3.26 -9.59 10.18
C ALA A 123 4.67 -9.13 10.57
N ALA A 124 5.68 -9.86 10.10
CA ALA A 124 7.05 -9.43 10.33
C ALA A 124 7.23 -7.97 9.90
N GLU A 125 6.66 -7.54 8.76
CA GLU A 125 6.98 -6.24 8.17
C GLU A 125 5.87 -5.67 7.26
N HIS A 126 5.92 -4.35 7.08
CA HIS A 126 5.17 -3.56 6.10
C HIS A 126 5.88 -3.60 4.73
N SER A 127 5.16 -3.43 3.62
CA SER A 127 5.73 -3.65 2.27
C SER A 127 5.48 -2.49 1.30
N PHE A 128 6.39 -2.35 0.33
CA PHE A 128 6.27 -1.51 -0.85
C PHE A 128 6.60 -2.33 -2.09
N GLU A 129 5.78 -2.20 -3.12
CA GLU A 129 6.03 -2.81 -4.43
C GLU A 129 5.79 -1.79 -5.54
N TYR A 130 6.71 -1.72 -6.49
CA TYR A 130 6.58 -0.92 -7.71
C TYR A 130 6.87 -1.81 -8.92
N ALA A 131 5.88 -1.93 -9.81
CA ALA A 131 5.91 -2.83 -10.95
C ALA A 131 5.43 -2.13 -12.23
N ILE A 132 6.03 -2.52 -13.34
CA ILE A 132 5.70 -2.02 -14.68
C ILE A 132 5.55 -3.22 -15.60
N ASP A 133 4.42 -3.29 -16.31
CA ASP A 133 4.12 -4.29 -17.33
C ASP A 133 4.43 -5.74 -16.89
N GLY A 134 4.00 -6.10 -15.69
CA GLY A 134 4.22 -7.42 -15.12
C GLY A 134 5.65 -7.73 -14.71
N THR A 135 6.46 -6.71 -14.44
CA THR A 135 7.79 -6.86 -13.85
C THR A 135 7.91 -5.97 -12.62
N VAL A 136 8.25 -6.56 -11.47
CA VAL A 136 8.62 -5.78 -10.28
C VAL A 136 9.94 -5.06 -10.56
N VAL A 137 9.88 -3.72 -10.50
CA VAL A 137 11.01 -2.82 -10.71
C VAL A 137 11.75 -2.61 -9.40
N THR A 138 11.02 -2.20 -8.36
CA THR A 138 11.56 -1.99 -7.02
C THR A 138 10.56 -2.48 -5.99
N GLY A 139 10.97 -3.41 -5.14
CA GLY A 139 10.24 -3.83 -3.96
C GLY A 139 11.13 -3.77 -2.73
N TYR A 140 10.55 -3.47 -1.57
CA TYR A 140 11.27 -3.49 -0.30
C TYR A 140 10.28 -3.52 0.86
N ARG A 141 10.80 -3.83 2.05
CA ARG A 141 10.01 -3.76 3.29
C ARG A 141 10.20 -2.40 3.94
N LEU A 142 9.13 -1.74 4.37
CA LEU A 142 9.18 -0.29 4.69
C LEU A 142 10.17 0.07 5.80
N ARG A 143 10.46 -0.85 6.73
CA ARG A 143 11.44 -0.66 7.81
C ARG A 143 12.89 -0.96 7.40
N HIS A 144 13.08 -1.57 6.23
CA HIS A 144 14.36 -2.02 5.70
C HIS A 144 14.59 -1.47 4.28
N PRO A 145 14.58 -0.14 4.09
CA PRO A 145 14.74 0.48 2.78
C PRO A 145 16.07 0.16 2.10
N TYR A 146 17.08 -0.39 2.79
CA TYR A 146 18.33 -0.88 2.20
C TYR A 146 18.22 -2.27 1.56
N ASP A 147 17.21 -3.07 1.91
CA ASP A 147 17.00 -4.44 1.41
C ASP A 147 16.01 -4.45 0.24
N ARG A 148 16.40 -3.75 -0.83
CA ARG A 148 15.57 -3.57 -2.05
C ARG A 148 15.83 -4.70 -3.04
N TYR A 149 14.80 -5.09 -3.78
CA TYR A 149 14.85 -6.08 -4.84
C TYR A 149 14.06 -5.63 -6.08
N GLY A 150 14.14 -6.41 -7.15
CA GLY A 150 13.45 -6.16 -8.42
C GLY A 150 14.42 -6.09 -9.60
N SER A 151 13.89 -5.75 -10.77
CA SER A 151 14.67 -5.61 -12.00
C SER A 151 15.54 -4.35 -12.04
N ASP A 152 15.16 -3.30 -11.31
CA ASP A 152 15.94 -2.09 -11.09
C ASP A 152 15.71 -1.59 -9.65
N PRO A 153 16.30 -2.26 -8.64
CA PRO A 153 16.03 -2.00 -7.23
C PRO A 153 16.42 -0.60 -6.76
N ASP A 154 17.28 0.10 -7.53
CA ASP A 154 17.79 1.43 -7.19
C ASP A 154 17.04 2.56 -7.91
N ARG A 155 16.05 2.22 -8.75
CA ARG A 155 15.25 3.16 -9.57
C ARG A 155 14.69 4.33 -8.77
N LEU A 156 14.28 4.08 -7.52
CA LEU A 156 13.61 5.06 -6.65
C LEU A 156 14.54 5.71 -5.61
N ASN A 157 15.84 5.39 -5.60
CA ASN A 157 16.78 5.84 -4.57
C ASN A 157 16.85 7.36 -4.41
N GLY A 158 16.70 8.12 -5.50
CA GLY A 158 16.67 9.59 -5.43
C GLY A 158 15.55 10.09 -4.51
N PHE A 159 14.32 9.63 -4.75
CA PHE A 159 13.17 9.99 -3.92
C PHE A 159 13.27 9.45 -2.50
N MET A 160 13.76 8.21 -2.32
CA MET A 160 13.93 7.64 -0.99
C MET A 160 14.90 8.46 -0.12
N ARG A 161 16.02 8.93 -0.69
CA ARG A 161 16.96 9.82 0.01
C ARG A 161 16.35 11.18 0.32
N GLU A 162 15.58 11.76 -0.59
CA GLU A 162 14.84 13.02 -0.33
C GLU A 162 13.86 12.88 0.85
N LEU A 163 13.31 11.68 1.05
CA LEU A 163 12.40 11.35 2.16
C LEU A 163 13.14 10.92 3.45
N GLY A 164 14.46 11.02 3.45
CA GLY A 164 15.32 10.71 4.59
C GLY A 164 15.47 9.22 4.88
N MET A 165 15.24 8.34 3.90
CA MET A 165 15.46 6.90 4.10
C MET A 165 16.96 6.56 3.99
N GLY A 166 17.48 5.83 4.98
CA GLY A 166 18.81 5.23 4.94
C GLY A 166 18.86 4.04 3.97
N LEU A 167 19.72 4.10 2.94
CA LEU A 167 19.76 3.10 1.88
C LEU A 167 20.89 2.07 2.02
N ASP A 168 21.77 2.29 2.99
CA ASP A 168 22.88 1.41 3.32
C ASP A 168 22.47 0.47 4.47
N LYS A 169 22.95 -0.77 4.41
CA LYS A 169 22.67 -1.77 5.44
C LYS A 169 23.38 -1.38 6.74
N PRO A 170 22.70 -1.36 7.90
CA PRO A 170 23.36 -1.13 9.19
C PRO A 170 24.49 -2.14 9.43
N GLU A 171 25.65 -1.64 9.86
CA GLU A 171 26.88 -2.43 9.96
C GLU A 171 27.03 -3.19 11.29
N ASP A 172 26.43 -2.65 12.37
CA ASP A 172 26.50 -3.19 13.73
C ASP A 172 25.19 -3.04 14.49
N ASP A 173 25.10 -3.67 15.67
CA ASP A 173 23.88 -3.69 16.49
C ASP A 173 23.40 -2.28 16.88
N ALA A 174 24.32 -1.34 17.14
CA ALA A 174 23.96 0.03 17.49
C ALA A 174 23.34 0.78 16.29
N ALA A 175 23.88 0.57 15.09
CA ALA A 175 23.31 1.10 13.86
C ALA A 175 21.96 0.45 13.54
N TRP A 176 21.78 -0.83 13.86
CA TRP A 176 20.51 -1.53 13.75
C TRP A 176 19.44 -0.94 14.67
N ASP A 177 19.76 -0.74 15.94
CA ASP A 177 18.83 -0.14 16.92
C ASP A 177 18.44 1.29 16.50
N ALA A 178 19.41 2.10 16.07
CA ALA A 178 19.15 3.45 15.58
C ALA A 178 18.24 3.45 14.34
N ALA A 179 18.51 2.59 13.36
CA ALA A 179 17.68 2.46 12.17
C ALA A 179 16.27 1.94 12.49
N TRP A 180 16.15 1.04 13.48
CA TRP A 180 14.87 0.53 13.95
C TRP A 180 14.04 1.65 14.59
N GLU A 181 14.61 2.40 15.54
CA GLU A 181 13.94 3.52 16.21
C GLU A 181 13.53 4.62 15.21
N GLU A 182 14.41 4.96 14.26
CA GLU A 182 14.11 5.98 13.26
C GLU A 182 12.93 5.56 12.35
N ASN A 183 12.89 4.30 11.95
CA ASN A 183 11.88 3.79 11.04
C ASN A 183 10.57 3.39 11.74
N TYR A 184 10.57 3.21 13.07
CA TYR A 184 9.43 2.64 13.80
C TYR A 184 8.13 3.41 13.53
N ASP A 185 8.15 4.74 13.65
CA ASP A 185 6.99 5.62 13.44
C ASP A 185 6.92 6.21 12.03
N THR A 186 8.00 6.10 11.25
CA THR A 186 8.13 6.81 9.98
C THR A 186 8.01 5.93 8.75
N ALA A 187 8.15 4.60 8.88
CA ALA A 187 8.16 3.66 7.76
C ALA A 187 6.89 3.75 6.90
N VAL A 188 5.70 3.71 7.52
CA VAL A 188 4.42 3.79 6.80
C VAL A 188 4.25 5.18 6.14
N PRO A 189 4.38 6.31 6.87
CA PRO A 189 4.32 7.64 6.24
C PRO A 189 5.32 7.83 5.11
N ARG A 190 6.55 7.31 5.23
CA ARG A 190 7.60 7.38 4.21
C ARG A 190 7.23 6.56 2.96
N GLY A 191 6.64 5.38 3.12
CA GLY A 191 6.13 4.57 2.00
C GLY A 191 5.06 5.31 1.19
N PHE A 192 4.10 5.94 1.86
CA PHE A 192 3.07 6.74 1.18
C PHE A 192 3.59 8.07 0.61
N ALA A 193 4.58 8.70 1.26
CA ALA A 193 5.26 9.85 0.68
C ALA A 193 6.04 9.48 -0.60
N LEU A 194 6.65 8.29 -0.64
CA LEU A 194 7.28 7.76 -1.85
C LEU A 194 6.24 7.47 -2.95
N ALA A 195 5.10 6.88 -2.59
CA ALA A 195 3.97 6.70 -3.51
C ALA A 195 3.53 8.04 -4.11
N ALA A 196 3.41 9.09 -3.30
CA ALA A 196 3.05 10.43 -3.77
C ALA A 196 4.12 11.06 -4.69
N LYS A 197 5.42 10.83 -4.43
CA LYS A 197 6.51 11.29 -5.31
C LYS A 197 6.45 10.64 -6.69
N VAL A 198 6.13 9.35 -6.77
CA VAL A 198 6.06 8.60 -8.03
C VAL A 198 4.77 8.92 -8.80
N THR A 199 3.64 8.94 -8.10
CA THR A 199 2.31 9.00 -8.74
C THR A 199 1.76 10.42 -8.86
N GLY A 200 2.24 11.35 -8.04
CA GLY A 200 1.63 12.67 -7.82
C GLY A 200 0.37 12.63 -6.93
N VAL A 201 -0.12 11.44 -6.56
CA VAL A 201 -1.33 11.26 -5.75
C VAL A 201 -0.98 11.29 -4.27
N HIS A 202 -1.50 12.28 -3.55
CA HIS A 202 -1.39 12.36 -2.11
C HIS A 202 -2.58 11.66 -1.47
N PHE A 203 -2.38 10.48 -0.91
CA PHE A 203 -3.44 9.73 -0.26
C PHE A 203 -3.84 10.38 1.08
N THR A 204 -4.84 11.25 1.04
CA THR A 204 -5.36 12.00 2.20
C THR A 204 -6.61 11.34 2.79
N PRO A 205 -6.97 11.63 4.06
CA PRO A 205 -8.16 11.07 4.69
C PRO A 205 -9.44 11.32 3.90
N ASP A 206 -9.62 12.54 3.38
CA ASP A 206 -10.81 12.95 2.60
C ASP A 206 -11.01 12.13 1.32
N MET A 207 -10.01 11.36 0.87
CA MET A 207 -10.18 10.44 -0.26
C MET A 207 -11.07 9.24 0.10
N LEU A 208 -11.23 8.92 1.38
CA LEU A 208 -12.15 7.87 1.84
C LEU A 208 -13.62 8.26 1.68
N ASP A 209 -13.93 9.56 1.56
CA ASP A 209 -15.29 10.07 1.31
C ASP A 209 -15.71 9.96 -0.16
N ARG A 210 -14.80 9.51 -1.05
CA ARG A 210 -15.10 9.36 -2.46
C ARG A 210 -15.98 8.14 -2.72
N PRO A 211 -16.95 8.24 -3.63
CA PRO A 211 -17.61 7.06 -4.17
C PRO A 211 -16.59 6.11 -4.80
N MET A 212 -16.78 4.81 -4.61
CA MET A 212 -15.87 3.78 -5.08
C MET A 212 -16.61 2.59 -5.70
N LEU A 213 -15.94 1.90 -6.62
CA LEU A 213 -16.35 0.57 -7.05
C LEU A 213 -15.73 -0.45 -6.11
N VAL A 214 -16.57 -1.24 -5.45
CA VAL A 214 -16.15 -2.31 -4.55
C VAL A 214 -16.29 -3.65 -5.25
N GLY A 215 -15.24 -4.47 -5.20
CA GLY A 215 -15.25 -5.82 -5.75
C GLY A 215 -14.35 -6.79 -4.99
N PRO A 216 -14.53 -8.10 -5.20
CA PRO A 216 -13.77 -9.11 -4.49
C PRO A 216 -12.35 -9.22 -5.06
N ILE A 217 -11.43 -9.62 -4.18
CA ILE A 217 -10.08 -10.07 -4.53
C ILE A 217 -10.12 -11.60 -4.67
N VAL A 218 -9.67 -12.12 -5.81
CA VAL A 218 -9.65 -13.55 -6.09
C VAL A 218 -8.21 -14.06 -6.12
N ILE A 219 -7.84 -14.85 -5.12
CA ILE A 219 -6.51 -15.45 -4.95
C ILE A 219 -6.47 -16.80 -5.68
N ARG A 220 -5.27 -17.29 -6.04
CA ARG A 220 -5.07 -18.56 -6.78
C ARG A 220 -5.08 -19.75 -5.84
#